data_AF-A0A1F9NR80-F1
#
_entry.id   AF-A0A1F9NR80-F1
#
_cell.length_a   1.000
_cell.length_b   1.000
_cell.length_c   1.000
_cell.angle_alpha   90.00
_cell.angle_beta   90.00
_cell.angle_gamma   90.00
#
_symmetry.space_group_name_H-M   'P 1'
#
loop_
_entity.id
_entity.type
_entity.pdbx_description
1 polymer ?
#
loop_
_entity_poly.entity_id
_entity_poly.type
_entity_poly.pdbx_seq_one_letter_code
_entity_poly.pdbx_strand_id
1 'polypeptide(L)'
;MDQDILTSTEVAQYITEGKTLLLAGEEKLLAGLPRGRWIGGTIPYFITPKEGGMATREKIFVTDISPMAASVQIKSYTQDDLGTVYGEEQADCSFIIIPAMTGVHSAFALNAPNYKDFGARPLVGWISGVHLEDLGKATPKVFNGETGEMIDQAAIVMHVALPPGKTLDVGIVNIFEQREGDTLTFPEDGFSCREVAVNGVKESFVDYIERQKLDTKLPLVA
;
A
#
# COMPACT_ATOMS: atom_id res chain seq x y z
N MET A 1 -13.23 -6.71 10.78
CA MET A 1 -12.28 -5.59 10.68
C MET A 1 -13.12 -4.35 10.80
N ASP A 2 -12.76 -3.47 11.71
CA ASP A 2 -13.48 -2.21 11.92
C ASP A 2 -12.57 -1.07 11.48
N GLN A 3 -13.14 -0.08 10.79
CA GLN A 3 -12.40 1.02 10.19
C GLN A 3 -12.91 2.35 10.75
N ASP A 4 -11.97 3.15 11.26
CA ASP A 4 -12.26 4.42 11.91
C ASP A 4 -11.26 5.50 11.46
N ILE A 5 -11.66 6.75 11.61
CA ILE A 5 -10.79 7.91 11.43
C ILE A 5 -10.67 8.60 12.77
N LEU A 6 -9.51 8.47 13.39
CA LEU A 6 -9.27 8.82 14.79
C LEU A 6 -8.16 9.88 14.91
N THR A 7 -8.16 10.60 16.01
CA THR A 7 -7.04 11.46 16.42
C THR A 7 -5.88 10.62 16.96
N SER A 8 -4.66 11.20 16.99
CA SER A 8 -3.49 10.51 17.57
C SER A 8 -3.70 10.04 19.01
N THR A 9 -4.47 10.78 19.81
CA THR A 9 -4.77 10.42 21.21
C THR A 9 -5.65 9.18 21.29
N GLU A 10 -6.69 9.11 20.46
CA GLU A 10 -7.60 7.95 20.41
C GLU A 10 -6.87 6.70 19.88
N VAL A 11 -5.99 6.86 18.88
CA VAL A 11 -5.14 5.76 18.39
C VAL A 11 -4.19 5.27 19.47
N ALA A 12 -3.58 6.18 20.23
CA ALA A 12 -2.71 5.81 21.35
C ALA A 12 -3.46 5.02 22.44
N GLN A 13 -4.73 5.33 22.68
CA GLN A 13 -5.59 4.55 23.56
C GLN A 13 -5.79 3.12 23.00
N TYR A 14 -6.12 2.98 21.71
CA TYR A 14 -6.27 1.66 21.08
C TYR A 14 -5.00 0.80 21.20
N ILE A 15 -3.84 1.42 20.99
CA ILE A 15 -2.54 0.75 21.15
C ILE A 15 -2.33 0.29 22.60
N THR A 16 -2.68 1.14 23.57
CA THR A 16 -2.55 0.85 25.01
C THR A 16 -3.48 -0.29 25.44
N GLU A 17 -4.66 -0.39 24.83
CA GLU A 17 -5.60 -1.50 25.02
C GLU A 17 -5.11 -2.82 24.40
N GLY A 18 -3.96 -2.82 23.72
CA GLY A 18 -3.34 -4.00 23.14
C GLY A 18 -3.96 -4.44 21.81
N LYS A 19 -4.68 -3.53 21.14
CA LYS A 19 -5.26 -3.79 19.81
C LYS A 19 -4.17 -4.01 18.77
N THR A 20 -4.53 -4.78 17.75
CA THR A 20 -3.71 -5.03 16.56
C THR A 20 -4.21 -4.17 15.40
N LEU A 21 -3.39 -3.23 14.93
CA LEU A 21 -3.85 -2.13 14.06
C LEU A 21 -3.06 -2.04 12.75
N LEU A 22 -3.76 -1.64 11.69
CA LEU A 22 -3.15 -1.15 10.45
C LEU A 22 -3.45 0.35 10.35
N LEU A 23 -2.43 1.17 10.20
CA LEU A 23 -2.54 2.63 10.31
C LEU A 23 -2.14 3.34 9.02
N ALA A 24 -2.85 4.40 8.69
CA ALA A 24 -2.54 5.29 7.58
C ALA A 24 -2.69 6.74 8.04
N GLY A 25 -1.66 7.57 7.88
CA GLY A 25 -1.68 8.94 8.39
C GLY A 25 -0.45 9.76 8.03
N GLU A 26 -0.37 10.99 8.51
CA GLU A 26 0.82 11.84 8.34
C GLU A 26 2.00 11.34 9.18
N GLU A 27 3.22 11.58 8.67
CA GLU A 27 4.47 11.13 9.31
C GLU A 27 4.56 11.58 10.77
N LYS A 28 4.24 12.85 11.03
CA LYS A 28 4.30 13.43 12.38
C LYS A 28 3.32 12.78 13.35
N LEU A 29 2.16 12.35 12.87
CA LEU A 29 1.17 11.69 13.72
C LEU A 29 1.63 10.27 14.06
N LEU A 30 2.05 9.50 13.05
CA LEU A 30 2.50 8.12 13.23
C LEU A 30 3.76 8.03 14.10
N ALA A 31 4.72 8.95 13.91
CA ALA A 31 5.94 9.01 14.71
C ALA A 31 5.68 9.35 16.19
N GLY A 32 4.53 9.96 16.50
CA GLY A 32 4.13 10.31 17.87
C GLY A 32 3.40 9.18 18.61
N LEU A 33 3.07 8.07 17.96
CA LEU A 33 2.31 6.98 18.56
C LEU A 33 3.18 6.13 19.51
N PRO A 34 2.58 5.58 20.58
CA PRO A 34 3.27 4.61 21.42
C PRO A 34 3.57 3.33 20.66
N ARG A 35 4.59 2.59 21.13
CA ARG A 35 4.89 1.26 20.62
C ARG A 35 3.74 0.28 20.90
N GLY A 36 3.52 -0.66 19.99
CA GLY A 36 2.53 -1.73 20.14
C GLY A 36 2.38 -2.56 18.87
N ARG A 37 1.31 -3.35 18.78
CA ARG A 37 1.10 -4.29 17.67
C ARG A 37 0.46 -3.59 16.47
N TRP A 38 1.22 -2.78 15.76
CA TRP A 38 0.70 -2.08 14.60
C TRP A 38 1.75 -1.93 13.50
N ILE A 39 1.28 -1.87 12.26
CA ILE A 39 2.08 -1.40 11.12
C ILE A 39 1.41 -0.16 10.55
N GLY A 40 2.20 0.78 10.02
CA GLY A 40 1.68 2.03 9.49
C GLY A 40 2.34 2.44 8.19
N GLY A 41 1.63 3.23 7.39
CA GLY A 41 2.16 3.90 6.20
C GLY A 41 1.82 5.37 6.20
N THR A 42 2.72 6.20 5.68
CA THR A 42 2.40 7.61 5.46
C THR A 42 1.38 7.74 4.33
N ILE A 43 0.26 8.44 4.56
CA ILE A 43 -0.66 8.95 3.52
C ILE A 43 -1.73 9.82 4.19
N PRO A 44 -2.11 10.98 3.63
CA PRO A 44 -3.17 11.81 4.17
C PRO A 44 -4.52 11.65 3.44
N TYR A 45 -4.66 10.67 2.53
CA TYR A 45 -5.83 10.48 1.68
C TYR A 45 -6.59 9.20 2.05
N PHE A 46 -7.89 9.32 2.29
CA PHE A 46 -8.76 8.23 2.73
C PHE A 46 -10.08 8.23 1.97
N ILE A 47 -10.77 7.09 1.95
CA ILE A 47 -12.16 6.99 1.48
C ILE A 47 -13.03 6.75 2.71
N THR A 48 -14.04 7.59 2.90
CA THR A 48 -14.98 7.50 4.02
C THR A 48 -16.38 7.17 3.52
N PRO A 49 -17.18 6.40 4.27
CA PRO A 49 -18.55 6.10 3.87
C PRO A 49 -19.46 7.34 3.74
N LYS A 50 -19.16 8.41 4.48
CA LYS A 50 -20.00 9.62 4.54
C LYS A 50 -19.61 10.69 3.53
N GLU A 51 -18.32 10.93 3.35
CA GLU A 51 -17.80 12.06 2.57
C GLU A 51 -17.16 11.62 1.25
N GLY A 52 -17.01 10.31 1.02
CA GLY A 52 -16.24 9.79 -0.10
C GLY A 52 -14.75 10.07 0.12
N GLY A 53 -14.05 10.58 -0.90
CA GLY A 53 -12.64 10.93 -0.79
C GLY A 53 -12.41 12.07 0.21
N MET A 54 -11.52 11.85 1.18
CA MET A 54 -11.15 12.81 2.21
C MET A 54 -9.63 12.96 2.27
N ALA A 55 -9.14 14.19 2.42
CA ALA A 55 -7.73 14.48 2.70
C ALA A 55 -7.60 15.16 4.07
N THR A 56 -6.78 14.61 4.96
CA THR A 56 -6.53 15.21 6.28
C THR A 56 -5.13 14.92 6.78
N ARG A 57 -4.54 15.92 7.45
CA ARG A 57 -3.22 15.85 8.07
C ARG A 57 -3.27 15.74 9.60
N GLU A 58 -4.48 15.64 10.16
CA GLU A 58 -4.73 15.73 11.60
C GLU A 58 -5.30 14.43 12.18
N LYS A 59 -5.76 13.51 11.32
CA LYS A 59 -6.36 12.24 11.71
C LYS A 59 -5.62 11.07 11.06
N ILE A 60 -5.76 9.92 11.70
CA ILE A 60 -5.21 8.64 11.26
C ILE A 60 -6.39 7.75 10.89
N PHE A 61 -6.32 7.13 9.71
CA PHE A 61 -7.20 6.04 9.34
C PHE A 61 -6.70 4.76 9.99
N VAL A 62 -7.58 4.11 10.75
CA VAL A 62 -7.30 2.94 11.57
C VAL A 62 -8.12 1.78 11.05
N THR A 63 -7.47 0.64 10.80
CA THR A 63 -8.15 -0.64 10.66
C THR A 63 -7.80 -1.51 11.86
N ASP A 64 -8.79 -1.83 12.70
CA ASP A 64 -8.66 -2.77 13.80
C ASP A 64 -8.87 -4.20 13.30
N ILE A 65 -7.80 -5.01 13.37
CA ILE A 65 -7.81 -6.42 12.97
C ILE A 65 -7.77 -7.37 14.17
N SER A 66 -7.83 -6.85 15.41
CA SER A 66 -7.82 -7.67 16.63
C SER A 66 -8.86 -8.79 16.62
N PRO A 67 -10.11 -8.59 16.14
CA PRO A 67 -11.12 -9.66 16.14
C PRO A 67 -10.80 -10.85 15.21
N MET A 68 -9.92 -10.67 14.22
CA MET A 68 -9.57 -11.72 13.26
C MET A 68 -8.19 -12.33 13.48
N ALA A 69 -7.34 -11.73 14.31
CA ALA A 69 -5.97 -12.20 14.53
C ALA A 69 -5.88 -13.07 15.80
N ALA A 70 -5.48 -14.34 15.66
CA ALA A 70 -5.10 -15.18 16.78
C ALA A 70 -3.68 -14.84 17.27
N SER A 71 -2.76 -14.60 16.33
CA SER A 71 -1.42 -14.07 16.58
C SER A 71 -0.93 -13.28 15.37
N VAL A 72 0.06 -12.43 15.59
CA VAL A 72 0.72 -11.66 14.53
C VAL A 72 2.24 -11.67 14.68
N GLN A 73 2.93 -11.51 13.55
CA GLN A 73 4.35 -11.26 13.50
C GLN A 73 4.62 -10.12 12.51
N ILE A 74 5.37 -9.11 12.95
CA ILE A 74 5.75 -7.98 12.09
C ILE A 74 7.18 -8.18 11.59
N LYS A 75 7.38 -8.05 10.27
CA LYS A 75 8.67 -8.14 9.60
C LYS A 75 8.82 -7.03 8.57
N SER A 76 10.03 -6.50 8.43
CA SER A 76 10.40 -5.66 7.29
C SER A 76 11.01 -6.52 6.19
N TYR A 77 10.77 -6.12 4.95
CA TYR A 77 11.32 -6.77 3.76
C TYR A 77 11.98 -5.75 2.85
N THR A 78 13.28 -5.91 2.62
CA THR A 78 14.05 -5.12 1.65
C THR A 78 13.83 -5.65 0.24
N GLN A 79 14.35 -4.95 -0.77
CA GLN A 79 14.31 -5.45 -2.14
C GLN A 79 14.94 -6.85 -2.31
N ASP A 80 15.95 -7.19 -1.52
CA ASP A 80 16.72 -8.43 -1.68
C ASP A 80 16.00 -9.65 -1.09
N ASP A 81 15.17 -9.45 -0.06
CA ASP A 81 14.47 -10.52 0.67
C ASP A 81 12.97 -10.59 0.36
N LEU A 82 12.40 -9.58 -0.31
CA LEU A 82 10.97 -9.47 -0.60
C LEU A 82 10.41 -10.70 -1.35
N GLY A 83 11.24 -11.38 -2.14
CA GLY A 83 10.87 -12.62 -2.84
C GLY A 83 10.47 -13.78 -1.92
N THR A 84 10.68 -13.64 -0.60
CA THR A 84 10.32 -14.63 0.44
C THR A 84 9.06 -14.27 1.22
N VAL A 85 8.36 -13.17 0.87
CA VAL A 85 7.24 -12.62 1.65
C VAL A 85 6.07 -13.60 1.88
N TYR A 86 5.89 -14.58 0.98
CA TYR A 86 4.86 -15.62 1.10
C TYR A 86 5.28 -16.82 1.97
N GLY A 87 6.55 -16.86 2.40
CA GLY A 87 7.17 -18.03 3.04
C GLY A 87 6.86 -18.21 4.52
N GLU A 88 6.11 -17.31 5.17
CA GLU A 88 5.81 -17.43 6.59
C GLU A 88 4.78 -18.54 6.86
N GLU A 89 5.26 -19.70 7.30
CA GLU A 89 4.45 -20.92 7.39
C GLU A 89 3.29 -20.83 8.38
N GLN A 90 3.49 -20.08 9.47
CA GLN A 90 2.50 -19.93 10.54
C GLN A 90 1.43 -18.88 10.22
N ALA A 91 1.59 -18.14 9.12
CA ALA A 91 0.63 -17.14 8.69
C ALA A 91 -0.47 -17.79 7.83
N ASP A 92 -1.71 -17.39 8.05
CA ASP A 92 -2.83 -17.71 7.16
C ASP A 92 -3.04 -16.61 6.12
N CYS A 93 -2.72 -15.36 6.49
CA CYS A 93 -2.73 -14.21 5.59
C CYS A 93 -1.69 -13.16 6.02
N SER A 94 -1.48 -12.13 5.21
CA SER A 94 -0.54 -11.06 5.53
C SER A 94 -1.03 -9.70 5.05
N PHE A 95 -0.71 -8.66 5.81
CA PHE A 95 -0.91 -7.26 5.44
C PHE A 95 0.43 -6.61 5.12
N ILE A 96 0.55 -5.97 3.96
CA ILE A 96 1.80 -5.32 3.50
C ILE A 96 1.58 -3.82 3.24
N ILE A 97 2.56 -3.00 3.64
CA ILE A 97 2.62 -1.60 3.25
C ILE A 97 4.00 -1.35 2.64
N ILE A 98 4.03 -0.73 1.45
CA ILE A 98 5.27 -0.47 0.71
C ILE A 98 5.41 1.04 0.44
N PRO A 99 6.55 1.67 0.73
CA PRO A 99 6.76 3.09 0.41
C PRO A 99 6.84 3.33 -1.10
N ALA A 100 6.02 4.24 -1.63
CA ALA A 100 6.00 4.56 -3.07
C ALA A 100 7.37 5.03 -3.59
N MET A 101 7.59 4.80 -4.89
CA MET A 101 8.79 5.23 -5.62
C MET A 101 10.13 4.75 -5.03
N THR A 102 10.16 3.56 -4.43
CA THR A 102 11.37 2.94 -3.86
C THR A 102 11.78 1.68 -4.63
N GLY A 103 13.01 1.21 -4.37
CA GLY A 103 13.51 -0.07 -4.91
C GLY A 103 12.59 -1.25 -4.55
N VAL A 104 12.11 -1.31 -3.30
CA VAL A 104 11.17 -2.36 -2.86
C VAL A 104 9.81 -2.28 -3.56
N HIS A 105 9.29 -1.07 -3.85
CA HIS A 105 8.04 -0.90 -4.59
C HIS A 105 8.15 -1.39 -6.03
N SER A 106 9.20 -0.97 -6.75
CA SER A 106 9.45 -1.44 -8.11
C SER A 106 9.72 -2.94 -8.16
N ALA A 107 10.49 -3.48 -7.21
CA ALA A 107 10.73 -4.91 -7.11
C ALA A 107 9.43 -5.70 -6.95
N PHE A 108 8.55 -5.30 -6.03
CA PHE A 108 7.25 -5.94 -5.86
C PHE A 108 6.40 -5.83 -7.13
N ALA A 109 6.23 -4.62 -7.67
CA ALA A 109 5.36 -4.38 -8.83
C ALA A 109 5.77 -5.19 -10.07
N LEU A 110 7.07 -5.35 -10.30
CA LEU A 110 7.60 -6.02 -11.48
C LEU A 110 7.78 -7.53 -11.30
N ASN A 111 8.02 -8.00 -10.07
CA ASN A 111 8.45 -9.38 -9.84
C ASN A 111 7.53 -10.20 -8.95
N ALA A 112 6.50 -9.62 -8.32
CA ALA A 112 5.65 -10.35 -7.37
C ALA A 112 5.11 -11.69 -7.91
N PRO A 113 4.58 -11.79 -9.15
CA PRO A 113 4.12 -13.07 -9.70
C PRO A 113 5.20 -14.16 -9.81
N ASN A 114 6.48 -13.77 -9.82
CA ASN A 114 7.63 -14.67 -9.89
C ASN A 114 8.19 -15.03 -8.51
N TYR A 115 7.64 -14.49 -7.43
CA TYR A 115 8.09 -14.81 -6.08
C TYR A 115 7.74 -16.24 -5.69
N LYS A 116 8.58 -16.82 -4.85
CA LYS A 116 8.34 -18.17 -4.34
C LYS A 116 7.01 -18.17 -3.56
N ASP A 117 6.19 -19.19 -3.81
CA ASP A 117 4.89 -19.38 -3.16
C ASP A 117 3.89 -18.23 -3.41
N PHE A 118 4.07 -17.49 -4.52
CA PHE A 118 3.16 -16.41 -4.90
C PHE A 118 1.70 -16.89 -4.94
N GLY A 119 0.83 -16.18 -4.23
CA GLY A 119 -0.59 -16.50 -4.16
C GLY A 119 -0.94 -17.72 -3.31
N ALA A 120 0.03 -18.37 -2.64
CA ALA A 120 -0.25 -19.49 -1.73
C ALA A 120 -1.06 -19.05 -0.50
N ARG A 121 -0.96 -17.78 -0.12
CA ARG A 121 -1.69 -17.13 0.98
C ARG A 121 -2.13 -15.73 0.56
N PRO A 122 -3.27 -15.23 1.05
CA PRO A 122 -3.68 -13.85 0.80
C PRO A 122 -2.65 -12.85 1.34
N LEU A 123 -2.17 -11.98 0.45
CA LEU A 123 -1.34 -10.82 0.79
C LEU A 123 -2.10 -9.57 0.36
N VAL A 124 -2.56 -8.79 1.33
CA VAL A 124 -3.38 -7.59 1.09
C VAL A 124 -2.60 -6.37 1.53
N GLY A 125 -2.61 -5.30 0.77
CA GLY A 125 -1.78 -4.15 1.11
C GLY A 125 -2.02 -2.93 0.27
N TRP A 126 -1.24 -1.91 0.56
CA TRP A 126 -1.31 -0.63 -0.12
C TRP A 126 0.07 0.03 -0.16
N ILE A 127 0.20 1.02 -1.05
CA ILE A 127 1.45 1.76 -1.24
C ILE A 127 1.37 3.06 -0.46
N SER A 128 2.31 3.28 0.47
CA SER A 128 2.38 4.53 1.22
C SER A 128 2.87 5.68 0.34
N GLY A 129 2.41 6.88 0.66
CA GLY A 129 2.66 8.11 -0.09
C GLY A 129 2.84 9.32 0.81
N VAL A 130 2.78 10.50 0.22
CA VAL A 130 2.80 11.80 0.90
C VAL A 130 1.70 12.68 0.34
N HIS A 131 1.42 13.81 0.97
CA HIS A 131 0.55 14.81 0.36
C HIS A 131 1.13 15.31 -0.97
N LEU A 132 0.29 15.60 -1.96
CA LEU A 132 0.72 16.03 -3.30
C LEU A 132 1.63 17.28 -3.26
N GLU A 133 1.37 18.21 -2.33
CA GLU A 133 2.20 19.41 -2.13
C GLU A 133 3.62 19.12 -1.62
N ASP A 134 3.81 17.93 -1.03
CA ASP A 134 5.09 17.45 -0.48
C ASP A 134 5.83 16.51 -1.43
N LEU A 135 5.28 16.30 -2.64
CA LEU A 135 5.94 15.52 -3.67
C LEU A 135 7.31 16.11 -4.01
N GLY A 136 8.35 15.28 -3.94
CA GLY A 136 9.75 15.72 -4.11
C GLY A 136 10.36 16.45 -2.91
N LYS A 137 9.59 16.67 -1.83
CA LYS A 137 10.05 17.29 -0.57
C LYS A 137 10.12 16.29 0.59
N ALA A 138 9.20 15.32 0.59
CA ALA A 138 9.16 14.25 1.58
C ALA A 138 9.15 12.88 0.89
N THR A 139 9.71 11.88 1.57
CA THR A 139 9.68 10.48 1.13
C THR A 139 8.52 9.76 1.80
N PRO A 140 7.77 8.91 1.08
CA PRO A 140 6.84 7.96 1.68
C PRO A 140 7.56 7.02 2.63
N LYS A 141 6.92 6.70 3.76
CA LYS A 141 7.50 5.85 4.80
C LYS A 141 6.51 4.82 5.28
N VAL A 142 7.05 3.81 5.95
CA VAL A 142 6.32 2.80 6.69
C VAL A 142 6.85 2.72 8.11
N PHE A 143 6.03 2.21 9.02
CA PHE A 143 6.32 2.17 10.44
C PHE A 143 6.15 0.76 10.98
N ASN A 144 7.15 0.33 11.76
CA ASN A 144 7.02 -0.83 12.63
C ASN A 144 6.61 -0.35 14.02
N GLY A 145 5.36 -0.59 14.41
CA GLY A 145 4.83 -0.17 15.70
C GLY A 145 5.47 -0.88 16.90
N GLU A 146 6.01 -2.09 16.73
CA GLU A 146 6.64 -2.81 17.85
C GLU A 146 7.98 -2.18 18.23
N THR A 147 8.77 -1.78 17.24
CA THR A 147 10.09 -1.17 17.44
C THR A 147 10.04 0.35 17.49
N GLY A 148 9.00 0.96 16.92
CA GLY A 148 8.92 2.40 16.65
C GLY A 148 9.79 2.84 15.47
N GLU A 149 10.29 1.91 14.66
CA GLU A 149 11.14 2.22 13.53
C GLU A 149 10.33 2.81 12.37
N MET A 150 10.91 3.84 11.75
CA MET A 150 10.38 4.50 10.57
C MET A 150 11.30 4.19 9.39
N ILE A 151 10.75 3.58 8.34
CA ILE A 151 11.51 2.95 7.26
C ILE A 151 11.05 3.51 5.91
N ASP A 152 11.98 3.83 5.02
CA ASP A 152 11.66 4.34 3.67
C ASP A 152 12.31 3.53 2.53
N GLN A 153 13.01 2.43 2.83
CA GLN A 153 13.65 1.55 1.84
C GLN A 153 13.22 0.07 1.95
N ALA A 154 12.21 -0.23 2.76
CA ALA A 154 11.69 -1.59 2.94
C ALA A 154 10.16 -1.55 3.05
N ALA A 155 9.53 -2.66 2.67
CA ALA A 155 8.13 -2.91 2.99
C ALA A 155 8.01 -3.32 4.46
N ILE A 156 6.88 -3.01 5.09
CA ILE A 156 6.51 -3.57 6.38
C ILE A 156 5.35 -4.54 6.19
N VAL A 157 5.46 -5.72 6.80
CA VAL A 157 4.48 -6.79 6.66
C VAL A 157 4.07 -7.26 8.04
N MET A 158 2.77 -7.39 8.25
CA MET A 158 2.17 -8.07 9.39
C MET A 158 1.63 -9.42 8.91
N HIS A 159 2.32 -10.48 9.28
CA HIS A 159 1.86 -11.85 9.10
C HIS A 159 0.85 -12.19 10.19
N VAL A 160 -0.28 -12.78 9.81
CA VAL A 160 -1.41 -13.02 10.72
C VAL A 160 -1.79 -14.49 10.68
N ALA A 161 -1.81 -15.13 11.85
CA ALA A 161 -2.50 -16.39 12.04
C ALA A 161 -3.95 -16.11 12.44
N LEU A 162 -4.89 -16.79 11.80
CA LEU A 162 -6.31 -16.68 12.08
C LEU A 162 -6.71 -17.68 13.17
N PRO A 163 -7.84 -17.45 13.88
CA PRO A 163 -8.42 -18.45 14.76
C PRO A 163 -8.72 -19.76 14.02
N PRO A 164 -8.66 -20.93 14.70
CA PRO A 164 -8.91 -22.22 14.06
C PRO A 164 -10.23 -22.27 13.28
N GLY A 165 -10.17 -22.81 12.06
CA GLY A 165 -11.34 -22.97 11.19
C GLY A 165 -11.82 -21.66 10.53
N LYS A 166 -11.01 -20.60 10.56
CA LYS A 166 -11.25 -19.36 9.81
C LYS A 166 -10.36 -19.30 8.57
N THR A 167 -10.86 -18.64 7.54
CA THR A 167 -10.14 -18.32 6.30
C THR A 167 -10.38 -16.86 5.96
N LEU A 168 -9.41 -16.20 5.33
CA LEU A 168 -9.59 -14.86 4.79
C LEU A 168 -10.01 -14.96 3.32
N ASP A 169 -11.15 -14.36 2.99
CA ASP A 169 -11.59 -14.16 1.60
C ASP A 169 -11.29 -12.71 1.18
N VAL A 170 -10.69 -12.54 0.01
CA VAL A 170 -10.25 -11.24 -0.51
C VAL A 170 -10.92 -10.99 -1.84
N GLY A 171 -11.76 -9.95 -1.89
CA GLY A 171 -12.37 -9.45 -3.12
C GLY A 171 -11.62 -8.25 -3.68
N ILE A 172 -11.64 -8.11 -5.01
CA ILE A 172 -11.19 -6.91 -5.72
C ILE A 172 -12.43 -6.19 -6.24
N VAL A 173 -12.52 -4.88 -5.98
CA VAL A 173 -13.53 -4.01 -6.58
C VAL A 173 -12.81 -3.13 -7.60
N ASN A 174 -13.05 -3.39 -8.89
CA ASN A 174 -12.63 -2.50 -9.96
C ASN A 174 -13.83 -1.67 -10.42
N ILE A 175 -13.73 -0.35 -10.27
CA ILE A 175 -14.77 0.61 -10.67
C ILE A 175 -14.58 1.14 -12.09
N PHE A 176 -13.50 0.73 -12.77
CA PHE A 176 -13.16 1.18 -14.10
C PHE A 176 -13.57 0.15 -15.15
N GLU A 177 -14.07 0.65 -16.27
CA GLU A 177 -14.36 -0.14 -17.46
C GLU A 177 -13.52 0.39 -18.61
N GLN A 178 -12.95 -0.52 -19.40
CA GLN A 178 -12.25 -0.15 -20.63
C GLN A 178 -13.22 0.51 -21.59
N ARG A 179 -12.83 1.68 -22.10
CA ARG A 179 -13.57 2.39 -23.16
C ARG A 179 -12.95 2.15 -24.52
N GLU A 180 -13.66 2.56 -25.57
CA GLU A 180 -13.10 2.62 -26.92
C GLU A 180 -11.96 3.64 -27.00
N GLY A 181 -10.91 3.31 -27.76
CA GLY A 181 -9.74 4.17 -27.94
C GLY A 181 -8.57 3.44 -28.58
N ASP A 182 -7.45 4.14 -28.72
CA ASP A 182 -6.21 3.57 -29.23
C ASP A 182 -5.64 2.52 -28.26
N THR A 183 -5.06 1.46 -28.81
CA THR A 183 -4.30 0.47 -28.03
C THR A 183 -2.89 1.00 -27.77
N LEU A 184 -2.52 1.12 -26.50
CA LEU A 184 -1.17 1.49 -26.07
C LEU A 184 -0.41 0.25 -25.64
N THR A 185 0.77 0.02 -26.23
CA THR A 185 1.68 -1.05 -25.82
C THR A 185 3.03 -0.47 -25.46
N PHE A 186 3.47 -0.69 -24.23
CA PHE A 186 4.79 -0.26 -23.75
C PHE A 186 5.81 -1.38 -24.00
N PRO A 187 7.01 -1.06 -24.53
CA PRO A 187 7.99 -2.06 -24.92
C PRO A 187 8.75 -2.70 -23.75
N GLU A 188 8.74 -2.04 -22.59
CA GLU A 188 9.46 -2.43 -21.39
C GLU A 188 8.58 -2.18 -20.16
N ASP A 189 8.67 -3.06 -19.16
CA ASP A 189 8.04 -2.83 -17.87
C ASP A 189 8.79 -1.77 -17.08
N GLY A 190 8.07 -0.90 -16.37
CA GLY A 190 8.71 0.11 -15.54
C GLY A 190 7.80 1.24 -15.10
N PHE A 191 8.42 2.19 -14.39
CA PHE A 191 7.73 3.35 -13.81
C PHE A 191 7.92 4.61 -14.66
N SER A 192 8.60 4.48 -15.78
CA SER A 192 8.84 5.56 -16.75
C SER A 192 8.89 4.98 -18.15
N CYS A 193 8.33 5.70 -19.11
CA CYS A 193 8.43 5.36 -20.52
C CYS A 193 8.68 6.64 -21.34
N ARG A 194 9.36 6.48 -22.47
CA ARG A 194 9.53 7.53 -23.48
C ARG A 194 8.78 7.22 -24.75
N GLU A 195 8.71 5.94 -25.08
CA GLU A 195 8.13 5.43 -26.32
C GLU A 195 6.94 4.53 -26.01
N VAL A 196 5.95 4.56 -26.89
CA VAL A 196 4.77 3.71 -26.84
C VAL A 196 4.43 3.26 -28.26
N ALA A 197 3.91 2.05 -28.43
CA ALA A 197 3.28 1.66 -29.68
C ALA A 197 1.79 1.97 -29.61
N VAL A 198 1.32 2.91 -30.44
CA VAL A 198 -0.08 3.31 -30.58
C VAL A 198 -0.66 2.54 -31.76
N ASN A 199 -1.60 1.63 -31.50
CA ASN A 199 -2.15 0.72 -32.51
C ASN A 199 -1.05 0.00 -33.32
N GLY A 200 0.04 -0.38 -32.63
CA GLY A 200 1.19 -1.07 -33.22
C GLY A 200 2.24 -0.15 -33.87
N VAL A 201 2.02 1.17 -33.92
CA VAL A 201 2.99 2.13 -34.47
C VAL A 201 3.77 2.81 -33.35
N LYS A 202 5.10 2.66 -33.37
CA LYS A 202 5.99 3.26 -32.38
C LYS A 202 5.99 4.80 -32.48
N GLU A 203 5.80 5.46 -31.35
CA GLU A 203 5.73 6.93 -31.23
C GLU A 203 6.31 7.40 -29.88
N SER A 204 6.65 8.69 -29.77
CA SER A 204 6.89 9.40 -28.50
C SER A 204 5.60 9.43 -27.67
N PHE A 205 5.68 9.00 -26.41
CA PHE A 205 4.50 8.99 -25.54
C PHE A 205 4.04 10.39 -25.15
N VAL A 206 4.98 11.31 -24.97
CA VAL A 206 4.66 12.73 -24.68
C VAL A 206 3.92 13.35 -25.86
N ASP A 207 4.41 13.14 -27.09
CA ASP A 207 3.79 13.69 -28.30
C ASP A 207 2.37 13.14 -28.46
N TYR A 208 2.16 11.85 -28.16
CA TYR A 208 0.84 11.23 -28.15
C TYR A 208 -0.11 11.87 -27.12
N ILE A 209 0.35 12.03 -25.87
CA ILE A 209 -0.44 12.66 -24.78
C ILE A 209 -0.84 14.08 -25.17
N GLU A 210 0.10 14.89 -25.68
CA GLU A 210 -0.15 16.27 -26.09
C GLU A 210 -1.11 16.34 -27.27
N ARG A 211 -0.92 15.48 -28.29
CA ARG A 211 -1.79 15.41 -29.48
C ARG A 211 -3.22 15.04 -29.11
N GLN A 212 -3.39 14.04 -28.24
CA GLN A 212 -4.71 13.59 -27.78
C GLN A 212 -5.29 14.47 -26.66
N LYS A 213 -4.50 15.42 -26.13
CA LYS A 213 -4.88 16.32 -25.03
C LYS A 213 -5.38 15.56 -23.79
N LEU A 214 -4.68 14.48 -23.43
CA LEU A 214 -5.05 13.66 -22.28
C LEU A 214 -4.84 14.45 -20.98
N ASP A 215 -5.77 14.34 -20.04
CA ASP A 215 -5.62 14.94 -18.71
C ASP A 215 -4.61 14.11 -17.90
N THR A 216 -3.41 14.66 -17.75
CA THR A 216 -2.31 14.01 -17.02
C THR A 216 -2.52 13.95 -15.51
N LYS A 217 -3.62 14.53 -14.99
CA LYS A 217 -4.04 14.33 -13.60
C LYS A 217 -4.75 12.99 -13.38
N LEU A 218 -5.22 12.35 -14.45
CA LEU A 218 -5.87 11.05 -14.39
C LEU A 218 -4.82 9.94 -14.60
N PRO A 219 -4.89 8.85 -13.82
CA PRO A 219 -3.99 7.73 -14.01
C PRO A 219 -4.29 7.02 -15.35
N LEU A 220 -3.25 6.43 -15.93
CA LEU A 220 -3.43 5.38 -16.93
C LEU A 220 -3.86 4.12 -16.19
N VAL A 221 -5.00 3.55 -16.58
CA VAL A 221 -5.57 2.34 -16.00
C VAL A 221 -5.72 1.31 -17.13
N ALA A 222 -5.28 0.08 -16.90
CA ALA A 222 -5.34 -1.04 -17.82
C ALA A 222 -6.23 -2.16 -17.24
#